data_AF-F6B497-F1
#
_entry.id   AF-F6B497-F1
#
_cell.length_a   1.000
_cell.length_b   1.000
_cell.length_c   1.000
_cell.angle_alpha   90.00
_cell.angle_beta   90.00
_cell.angle_gamma   90.00
#
_symmetry.space_group_name_H-M   'P 1'
#
loop_
_entity.id
_entity.type
_entity.pdbx_description
1 polymer ?
#
loop_
_entity_poly.entity_id
_entity_poly.type
_entity_poly.pdbx_seq_one_letter_code
_entity_poly.pdbx_strand_id
1 'polypeptide(L)'
;MAVFITSGICLAEVSTPDVTKIAKNAEPAVVLVQATFEGDVEVAYPYLDQSKLDYALNNIIQQVMSGALPADEAAMWKALADEMAAKPLEFLQKSGQKEVFHNGYRALGSGFIVTPDGYVVTNAHVVAPDDELLKQQLSCPILEKSVKEFMSQIIQESSSIPASTREYVVKAITGMVITYYEENVKVLNLKKTYDVGMGVQVPGVPLFQKGLKAEVVQAGGAVPKKDVAILKMEGQNNLPTIPIGDSTTLQTGNKIYVMGYPGVATFHPLLSEASQAQPSLTEGIISAQKTMEGGWSVFQTNADMTHGNSGGPVFNEKGEVIGLATFGSMDQNTGQEIAGMNFVVPMSVVKEFLDRGNVKPTESLVSKTYREALDLYYKQYYKKALKKFQEVSALCPGHAYVQSFIADCTKAISEGKDKSIPEWVIFGLPAVAVIIIGGVIFIVVLKKKQAKQRVNAEAGTTVDATTDATVNTTATASEAGTTEQANKES
;
A
#
# COMPACT_ATOMS: atom_id res chain seq x y z
N MET A 1 44.43 12.87 46.37
CA MET A 1 43.12 13.56 46.53
C MET A 1 42.39 13.42 45.20
N ALA A 2 41.26 12.71 45.22
CA ALA A 2 40.60 12.16 44.04
C ALA A 2 39.87 13.23 43.22
N VAL A 3 40.00 13.13 41.89
CA VAL A 3 39.16 13.80 40.90
C VAL A 3 37.97 12.85 40.66
N PHE A 4 36.77 13.26 41.07
CA PHE A 4 35.53 12.56 40.74
C PHE A 4 34.88 13.19 39.50
N ILE A 5 34.83 12.38 38.45
CA ILE A 5 33.97 12.55 37.27
C ILE A 5 32.59 12.00 37.66
N THR A 6 31.54 12.79 37.46
CA THR A 6 30.14 12.31 37.36
C THR A 6 29.55 13.03 36.14
N SER A 7 29.52 12.46 34.93
CA SER A 7 28.60 11.46 34.37
C SER A 7 27.12 11.70 34.69
N GLY A 8 26.32 11.97 33.64
CA GLY A 8 24.86 12.00 33.75
C GLY A 8 24.10 12.81 32.71
N ILE A 9 24.53 12.88 31.45
CA ILE A 9 23.61 13.30 30.37
C ILE A 9 23.12 12.03 29.68
N CYS A 10 21.92 11.58 30.09
CA CYS A 10 21.16 10.59 29.38
C CYS A 10 20.53 11.29 28.15
N LEU A 11 21.28 11.37 27.05
CA LEU A 11 20.66 11.63 25.74
C LEU A 11 20.04 10.30 25.29
N ALA A 12 18.76 10.12 25.61
CA ALA A 12 17.95 9.27 24.75
C ALA A 12 17.95 9.95 23.37
N GLU A 13 18.70 9.40 22.42
CA GLU A 13 18.46 9.68 21.01
C GLU A 13 17.01 9.27 20.75
N VAL A 14 16.10 10.25 20.78
CA VAL A 14 14.81 10.12 20.13
C VAL A 14 15.17 10.00 18.66
N SER A 15 15.35 8.77 18.17
CA SER A 15 15.61 8.51 16.77
C SER A 15 14.42 9.03 16.01
N THR A 16 14.55 10.21 15.41
CA THR A 16 13.57 10.71 14.47
C THR A 16 13.34 9.61 13.43
N PRO A 17 12.08 9.23 13.16
CA PRO A 17 11.80 8.21 12.16
C PRO A 17 12.49 8.59 10.85
N ASP A 18 13.25 7.65 10.29
CA ASP A 18 13.86 7.86 8.98
C ASP A 18 12.77 7.64 7.92
N VAL A 19 11.99 8.69 7.65
CA VAL A 19 10.89 8.70 6.68
C VAL A 19 11.37 8.23 5.31
N THR A 20 12.63 8.53 4.96
CA THR A 20 13.27 8.04 3.74
C THR A 20 13.36 6.52 3.75
N LYS A 21 13.75 5.90 4.86
CA LYS A 21 13.74 4.43 5.00
C LYS A 21 12.34 3.85 4.91
N ILE A 22 11.32 4.48 5.52
CA ILE A 22 9.92 4.02 5.38
C ILE A 22 9.54 4.00 3.90
N ALA A 23 9.77 5.10 3.20
CA ALA A 23 9.47 5.23 1.77
C ALA A 23 10.20 4.16 0.94
N LYS A 24 11.53 4.08 1.08
CA LYS A 24 12.35 3.18 0.27
C LYS A 24 12.08 1.71 0.56
N ASN A 25 11.82 1.32 1.81
CA ASN A 25 11.48 -0.06 2.13
C ASN A 25 10.11 -0.46 1.55
N ALA A 26 9.16 0.46 1.47
CA ALA A 26 7.79 0.20 1.02
C ALA A 26 7.64 0.21 -0.52
N GLU A 27 8.35 1.11 -1.21
CA GLU A 27 8.29 1.33 -2.67
C GLU A 27 8.14 0.05 -3.52
N PRO A 28 8.93 -1.03 -3.31
CA PRO A 28 8.82 -2.24 -4.14
C PRO A 28 7.51 -3.02 -3.99
N ALA A 29 6.82 -2.87 -2.86
CA ALA A 29 5.63 -3.64 -2.52
C ALA A 29 4.34 -2.79 -2.53
N VAL A 30 4.44 -1.47 -2.70
CA VAL A 30 3.29 -0.61 -3.05
C VAL A 30 3.05 -0.71 -4.55
N VAL A 31 1.83 -1.02 -4.92
CA VAL A 31 1.46 -1.35 -6.30
C VAL A 31 0.34 -0.47 -6.80
N LEU A 32 0.29 -0.28 -8.11
CA LEU A 32 -0.80 0.40 -8.77
C LEU A 32 -1.80 -0.67 -9.27
N VAL A 33 -3.03 -0.57 -8.82
CA VAL A 33 -4.11 -1.52 -9.14
C VAL A 33 -4.99 -0.91 -10.23
N GLN A 34 -5.20 -1.65 -11.31
CA GLN A 34 -6.12 -1.30 -12.37
C GLN A 34 -7.20 -2.38 -12.50
N ALA A 35 -8.46 -1.96 -12.41
CA ALA A 35 -9.60 -2.78 -12.80
C ALA A 35 -10.18 -2.24 -14.10
N THR A 36 -10.42 -3.13 -15.06
CA THR A 36 -11.08 -2.81 -16.33
C THR A 36 -12.39 -3.58 -16.41
N PHE A 37 -13.46 -2.86 -16.71
CA PHE A 37 -14.82 -3.35 -16.86
C PHE A 37 -15.25 -3.07 -18.30
N GLU A 38 -15.48 -4.11 -19.08
CA GLU A 38 -15.91 -4.00 -20.48
C GLU A 38 -17.26 -4.69 -20.63
N GLY A 39 -18.20 -4.08 -21.33
CA GLY A 39 -19.53 -4.64 -21.50
C GLY A 39 -20.28 -4.03 -22.66
N ASP A 40 -21.39 -4.68 -22.98
CA ASP A 40 -22.29 -4.27 -24.05
C ASP A 40 -23.47 -3.51 -23.44
N VAL A 41 -23.63 -2.25 -23.82
CA VAL A 41 -24.70 -1.36 -23.36
C VAL A 41 -25.83 -1.39 -24.38
N GLU A 42 -26.94 -2.05 -24.04
CA GLU A 42 -28.17 -2.04 -24.83
C GLU A 42 -28.96 -0.77 -24.50
N VAL A 43 -29.12 0.09 -25.50
CA VAL A 43 -29.95 1.30 -25.45
C VAL A 43 -31.23 1.04 -26.22
N ALA A 44 -32.37 1.13 -25.53
CA ALA A 44 -33.69 1.07 -26.15
C ALA A 44 -34.20 2.49 -26.38
N TYR A 45 -34.35 2.94 -27.62
CA TYR A 45 -34.72 4.32 -27.91
C TYR A 45 -36.17 4.61 -27.47
N PRO A 46 -36.46 5.78 -26.87
CA PRO A 46 -37.82 6.16 -26.52
C PRO A 46 -38.60 6.62 -27.76
N TYR A 47 -39.93 6.50 -27.69
CA TYR A 47 -40.84 7.31 -28.48
C TYR A 47 -41.85 8.00 -27.56
N LEU A 48 -42.37 9.15 -28.00
CA LEU A 48 -43.40 9.89 -27.28
C LEU A 48 -44.78 9.27 -27.56
N ASP A 49 -45.48 8.83 -26.52
CA ASP A 49 -46.85 8.33 -26.63
C ASP A 49 -47.83 9.49 -26.87
N GLN A 50 -48.24 9.64 -28.13
CA GLN A 50 -49.14 10.72 -28.55
C GLN A 50 -50.49 10.67 -27.82
N SER A 51 -51.00 9.48 -27.49
CA SER A 51 -52.29 9.36 -26.80
C SER A 51 -52.24 9.93 -25.38
N LYS A 52 -51.09 9.77 -24.70
CA LYS A 52 -50.83 10.34 -23.39
C LYS A 52 -50.63 11.84 -23.45
N LEU A 53 -49.93 12.31 -24.49
CA LEU A 53 -49.75 13.74 -24.74
C LEU A 53 -51.09 14.44 -24.97
N ASP A 54 -51.95 13.87 -25.84
CA ASP A 54 -53.27 14.42 -26.14
C ASP A 54 -54.17 14.46 -24.89
N TYR A 55 -54.09 13.43 -24.04
CA TYR A 55 -54.81 13.40 -22.77
C TYR A 55 -54.36 14.52 -21.81
N ALA A 56 -53.05 14.70 -21.64
CA ALA A 56 -52.48 15.77 -20.81
C ALA A 56 -52.87 17.16 -21.33
N LEU A 57 -52.75 17.38 -22.64
CA LEU A 57 -53.18 18.62 -23.29
C LEU A 57 -54.66 18.93 -23.03
N ASN A 58 -55.54 17.93 -23.15
CA ASN A 58 -56.96 18.10 -22.86
C ASN A 58 -57.21 18.46 -21.38
N ASN A 59 -56.50 17.82 -20.45
CA ASN A 59 -56.60 18.16 -19.02
C ASN A 59 -56.17 19.61 -18.74
N ILE A 60 -55.09 20.06 -19.37
CA ILE A 60 -54.60 21.44 -19.26
C ILE A 60 -55.61 22.43 -19.82
N ILE A 61 -56.22 22.14 -20.98
CA ILE A 61 -57.29 22.97 -21.54
C ILE A 61 -58.48 23.07 -20.57
N GLN A 62 -58.88 21.98 -19.91
CA GLN A 62 -59.96 22.02 -18.91
C GLN A 62 -59.59 22.86 -17.68
N GLN A 63 -58.32 22.84 -17.25
CA GLN A 63 -57.84 23.71 -16.17
C GLN A 63 -57.88 25.19 -16.57
N VAL A 64 -57.57 25.52 -17.82
CA VAL A 64 -57.73 26.88 -18.35
C VAL A 64 -59.20 27.30 -18.38
N MET A 65 -60.09 26.43 -18.88
CA MET A 65 -61.53 26.70 -18.98
C MET A 65 -62.20 26.89 -17.61
N SER A 66 -61.72 26.19 -16.58
CA SER A 66 -62.21 26.32 -15.20
C SER A 66 -61.58 27.47 -14.41
N GLY A 67 -60.59 28.17 -15.00
CA GLY A 67 -59.84 29.24 -14.34
C GLY A 67 -58.79 28.76 -13.33
N ALA A 68 -58.52 27.46 -13.26
CA ALA A 68 -57.48 26.87 -12.41
C ALA A 68 -56.06 27.11 -12.96
N LEU A 69 -55.92 27.28 -14.28
CA LEU A 69 -54.68 27.67 -14.94
C LEU A 69 -54.90 28.97 -15.74
N PRO A 70 -53.95 29.92 -15.73
CA PRO A 70 -54.02 31.10 -16.58
C PRO A 70 -54.15 30.74 -18.07
N ALA A 71 -54.98 31.50 -18.80
CA ALA A 71 -55.16 31.37 -20.24
C ALA A 71 -54.03 32.04 -21.03
N ASP A 72 -52.79 31.75 -20.68
CA ASP A 72 -51.60 32.23 -21.39
C ASP A 72 -50.71 31.07 -21.84
N GLU A 73 -50.05 31.27 -22.97
CA GLU A 73 -49.27 30.24 -23.65
C GLU A 73 -48.12 29.71 -22.79
N ALA A 74 -47.47 30.59 -22.01
CA ALA A 74 -46.34 30.21 -21.16
C ALA A 74 -46.80 29.31 -19.99
N ALA A 75 -47.91 29.64 -19.35
CA ALA A 75 -48.50 28.84 -18.28
C ALA A 75 -48.92 27.45 -18.77
N MET A 76 -49.50 27.36 -19.97
CA MET A 76 -49.90 26.08 -20.57
C MET A 76 -48.70 25.19 -20.88
N TRP A 77 -47.63 25.71 -21.51
CA TRP A 77 -46.41 24.94 -21.78
C TRP A 77 -45.70 24.49 -20.50
N LYS A 78 -45.69 25.34 -19.47
CA LYS A 78 -45.11 24.99 -18.17
C LYS A 78 -45.90 23.87 -17.50
N ALA A 79 -47.24 23.97 -17.48
CA ALA A 79 -48.10 22.94 -16.92
C ALA A 79 -47.95 21.59 -17.64
N LEU A 80 -47.83 21.61 -18.98
CA LEU A 80 -47.57 20.41 -19.76
C LEU A 80 -46.22 19.78 -19.41
N ALA A 81 -45.17 20.60 -19.37
CA ALA A 81 -43.84 20.12 -18.98
C ALA A 81 -43.84 19.51 -17.56
N ASP A 82 -44.57 20.11 -16.62
CA ASP A 82 -44.69 19.62 -15.24
C ASP A 82 -45.45 18.28 -15.18
N GLU A 83 -46.56 18.15 -15.91
CA GLU A 83 -47.33 16.89 -15.97
C GLU A 83 -46.50 15.77 -16.60
N MET A 84 -45.79 16.08 -17.68
CA MET A 84 -44.90 15.13 -18.37
C MET A 84 -43.71 14.71 -17.49
N ALA A 85 -43.04 15.68 -16.85
CA ALA A 85 -41.90 15.43 -15.96
C ALA A 85 -42.27 14.66 -14.69
N ALA A 86 -43.52 14.80 -14.21
CA ALA A 86 -44.00 14.03 -13.07
C ALA A 86 -44.16 12.53 -13.38
N LYS A 87 -44.32 12.15 -14.66
CA LYS A 87 -44.60 10.77 -15.08
C LYS A 87 -43.86 10.39 -16.37
N PRO A 88 -42.52 10.47 -16.40
CA PRO A 88 -41.75 10.36 -17.63
C PRO A 88 -41.99 9.05 -18.39
N LEU A 89 -42.11 7.94 -17.67
CA LEU A 89 -42.34 6.60 -18.25
C LEU A 89 -43.77 6.37 -18.75
N GLU A 90 -44.73 7.25 -18.47
CA GLU A 90 -46.04 7.19 -19.13
C GLU A 90 -45.97 7.81 -20.53
N PHE A 91 -45.22 8.90 -20.67
CA PHE A 91 -45.07 9.62 -21.95
C PHE A 91 -43.98 9.04 -22.84
N LEU A 92 -42.88 8.51 -22.28
CA LEU A 92 -41.79 7.90 -23.03
C LEU A 92 -41.86 6.38 -22.95
N GLN A 93 -42.21 5.74 -24.07
CA GLN A 93 -42.33 4.30 -24.19
C GLN A 93 -41.18 3.70 -25.00
N LYS A 94 -40.92 2.40 -24.80
CA LYS A 94 -39.88 1.68 -25.56
C LYS A 94 -40.25 1.62 -27.02
N SER A 95 -39.44 2.22 -27.88
CA SER A 95 -39.51 1.89 -29.30
C SER A 95 -39.03 0.43 -29.47
N GLY A 96 -39.50 -0.22 -30.54
CA GLY A 96 -38.93 -1.51 -30.94
C GLY A 96 -37.47 -1.42 -31.40
N GLN A 97 -36.92 -0.20 -31.52
CA GLN A 97 -35.55 0.05 -31.94
C GLN A 97 -34.60 -0.02 -30.76
N LYS A 98 -33.52 -0.77 -30.95
CA LYS A 98 -32.45 -0.94 -29.97
C LYS A 98 -31.11 -0.91 -30.66
N GLU A 99 -30.13 -0.36 -29.97
CA GLU A 99 -28.73 -0.43 -30.37
C GLU A 99 -27.89 -0.94 -29.20
N VAL A 100 -26.82 -1.66 -29.55
CA VAL A 100 -25.90 -2.23 -28.58
C VAL A 100 -24.53 -1.63 -28.83
N PHE A 101 -23.95 -1.05 -27.79
CA PHE A 101 -22.67 -0.36 -27.84
C PHE A 101 -21.68 -1.05 -26.92
N HIS A 102 -20.50 -1.38 -27.44
CA HIS A 102 -19.42 -1.86 -26.59
C HIS A 102 -18.74 -0.66 -25.91
N ASN A 103 -18.61 -0.69 -24.59
CA ASN A 103 -17.91 0.35 -23.83
C ASN A 103 -17.08 -0.25 -22.68
N GLY A 104 -16.11 0.54 -22.22
CA GLY A 104 -15.22 0.15 -21.13
C GLY A 104 -15.03 1.26 -20.11
N TYR A 105 -14.97 0.86 -18.84
CA TYR A 105 -14.63 1.72 -17.71
C TYR A 105 -13.36 1.18 -17.03
N ARG A 106 -12.44 2.09 -16.67
CA ARG A 106 -11.22 1.75 -15.94
C ARG A 106 -11.21 2.46 -14.60
N ALA A 107 -11.02 1.69 -13.54
CA ALA A 107 -10.78 2.19 -12.20
C ALA A 107 -9.30 2.00 -11.84
N LEU A 108 -8.71 3.04 -11.26
CA LEU A 108 -7.32 3.04 -10.81
C LEU A 108 -7.27 3.31 -9.31
N GLY A 109 -6.39 2.57 -8.64
CA GLY A 109 -6.12 2.73 -7.22
C GLY A 109 -4.73 2.25 -6.88
N SER A 110 -4.40 2.31 -5.61
CA SER A 110 -3.18 1.76 -5.03
C SER A 110 -3.47 0.44 -4.32
N GLY A 111 -2.43 -0.31 -4.03
CA GLY A 111 -2.48 -1.52 -3.24
C GLY A 111 -1.13 -1.80 -2.61
N PHE A 112 -1.06 -2.87 -1.81
CA PHE A 112 0.22 -3.36 -1.32
C PHE A 112 0.24 -4.87 -1.17
N ILE A 113 1.41 -5.45 -1.44
CA ILE A 113 1.64 -6.89 -1.39
C ILE A 113 1.89 -7.30 0.08
N VAL A 114 1.15 -8.30 0.55
CA VAL A 114 1.21 -8.79 1.94
C VAL A 114 1.82 -10.18 2.09
N THR A 115 1.99 -10.91 0.99
CA THR A 115 2.64 -12.23 0.98
C THR A 115 3.60 -12.42 -0.20
N PRO A 116 4.64 -13.27 -0.07
CA PRO A 116 5.63 -13.47 -1.12
C PRO A 116 5.05 -14.13 -2.38
N ASP A 117 3.94 -14.84 -2.25
CA ASP A 117 3.22 -15.46 -3.36
C ASP A 117 2.21 -14.50 -4.01
N GLY A 118 2.03 -13.27 -3.52
CA GLY A 118 1.34 -12.21 -4.25
C GLY A 118 -0.12 -11.96 -3.88
N TYR A 119 -0.48 -12.10 -2.60
CA TYR A 119 -1.72 -11.50 -2.12
C TYR A 119 -1.55 -9.98 -1.97
N VAL A 120 -2.51 -9.22 -2.48
CA VAL A 120 -2.53 -7.75 -2.48
C VAL A 120 -3.77 -7.25 -1.76
N VAL A 121 -3.61 -6.24 -0.91
CA VAL A 121 -4.73 -5.50 -0.31
C VAL A 121 -4.97 -4.23 -1.11
N THR A 122 -6.24 -3.90 -1.38
CA THR A 122 -6.69 -2.65 -1.99
C THR A 122 -8.12 -2.32 -1.54
N ASN A 123 -8.75 -1.26 -2.05
CA ASN A 123 -10.15 -0.94 -1.76
C ASN A 123 -11.13 -1.77 -2.62
N ALA A 124 -12.32 -2.02 -2.07
CA ALA A 124 -13.39 -2.69 -2.79
C ALA A 124 -13.93 -1.84 -3.94
N HIS A 125 -14.09 -0.54 -3.77
CA HIS A 125 -14.61 0.33 -4.84
C HIS A 125 -13.71 0.38 -6.09
N VAL A 126 -12.42 0.05 -5.96
CA VAL A 126 -11.48 -0.01 -7.10
C VAL A 126 -11.73 -1.24 -7.96
N VAL A 127 -12.03 -2.40 -7.34
CA VAL A 127 -12.05 -3.70 -8.05
C VAL A 127 -13.41 -4.38 -8.11
N ALA A 128 -14.32 -3.97 -7.22
CA ALA A 128 -15.68 -4.44 -7.11
C ALA A 128 -16.64 -3.25 -6.80
N PRO A 129 -16.70 -2.24 -7.68
CA PRO A 129 -17.72 -1.20 -7.60
C PRO A 129 -19.11 -1.82 -7.68
N ASP A 130 -20.10 -1.11 -7.13
CA ASP A 130 -21.49 -1.56 -7.19
C ASP A 130 -22.04 -1.55 -8.63
N ASP A 131 -23.07 -2.37 -8.85
CA ASP A 131 -23.63 -2.59 -10.19
C ASP A 131 -24.28 -1.31 -10.77
N GLU A 132 -24.83 -0.44 -9.91
CA GLU A 132 -25.42 0.84 -10.34
C GLU A 132 -24.34 1.81 -10.83
N LEU A 133 -23.24 1.95 -10.08
CA LEU A 133 -22.09 2.74 -10.50
C LEU A 133 -21.49 2.18 -11.79
N LEU A 134 -21.33 0.86 -11.91
CA LEU A 134 -20.85 0.25 -13.14
C LEU A 134 -21.79 0.53 -14.32
N LYS A 135 -23.10 0.40 -14.11
CA LYS A 135 -24.11 0.72 -15.11
C LYS A 135 -23.96 2.18 -15.55
N GLN A 136 -23.89 3.13 -14.61
CA GLN A 136 -23.70 4.55 -14.91
C GLN A 136 -22.39 4.82 -15.66
N GLN A 137 -21.25 4.30 -15.20
CA GLN A 137 -19.95 4.54 -15.83
C GLN A 137 -19.90 3.99 -17.27
N LEU A 138 -20.54 2.85 -17.51
CA LEU A 138 -20.61 2.25 -18.84
C LEU A 138 -21.64 2.93 -19.74
N SER A 139 -22.78 3.37 -19.20
CA SER A 139 -23.88 3.91 -20.01
C SER A 139 -23.75 5.40 -20.29
N CYS A 140 -23.32 6.23 -19.33
CA CYS A 140 -23.37 7.70 -19.46
C CYS A 140 -22.71 8.24 -20.73
N PRO A 141 -21.48 7.83 -21.11
CA PRO A 141 -20.85 8.33 -22.33
C PRO A 141 -21.64 8.02 -23.61
N ILE A 142 -22.37 6.90 -23.62
CA ILE A 142 -23.24 6.50 -24.74
C ILE A 142 -24.54 7.29 -24.69
N LEU A 143 -25.16 7.37 -23.52
CA LEU A 143 -26.45 8.03 -23.32
C LEU A 143 -26.36 9.54 -23.58
N GLU A 144 -25.24 10.20 -23.28
CA GLU A 144 -25.04 11.61 -23.61
C GLU A 144 -25.27 11.89 -25.10
N LYS A 145 -24.75 11.01 -25.97
CA LYS A 145 -24.97 11.10 -27.41
C LYS A 145 -26.44 10.85 -27.77
N SER A 146 -27.04 9.78 -27.24
CA SER A 146 -28.44 9.43 -27.53
C SER A 146 -29.43 10.50 -27.04
N VAL A 147 -29.19 11.09 -25.87
CA VAL A 147 -29.97 12.22 -25.33
C VAL A 147 -29.84 13.42 -26.26
N LYS A 148 -28.62 13.78 -26.68
CA LYS A 148 -28.38 14.91 -27.58
C LYS A 148 -29.10 14.74 -28.92
N GLU A 149 -29.08 13.54 -29.49
CA GLU A 149 -29.76 13.23 -30.76
C GLU A 149 -31.29 13.31 -30.61
N PHE A 150 -31.85 12.71 -29.55
CA PHE A 150 -33.28 12.78 -29.26
C PHE A 150 -33.75 14.23 -29.01
N MET A 151 -33.01 14.98 -28.19
CA MET A 151 -33.33 16.38 -27.93
C MET A 151 -33.19 17.25 -29.17
N SER A 152 -32.27 16.93 -30.11
CA SER A 152 -32.16 17.68 -31.36
C SER A 152 -33.39 17.50 -32.25
N GLN A 153 -33.97 16.30 -32.29
CA GLN A 153 -35.24 16.04 -33.00
C GLN A 153 -36.38 16.85 -32.39
N ILE A 154 -36.54 16.79 -31.07
CA ILE A 154 -37.56 17.58 -30.36
C ILE A 154 -37.35 19.08 -30.62
N ILE A 155 -36.12 19.58 -30.49
CA ILE A 155 -35.84 21.01 -30.67
C ILE A 155 -36.15 21.45 -32.10
N GLN A 156 -35.76 20.66 -33.10
CA GLN A 156 -36.04 20.95 -34.51
C GLN A 156 -37.54 21.00 -34.83
N GLU A 157 -38.32 20.13 -34.20
CA GLU A 157 -39.78 20.07 -34.37
C GLU A 157 -40.52 21.11 -33.49
N SER A 158 -39.87 21.63 -32.45
CA SER A 158 -40.46 22.50 -31.43
C SER A 158 -40.51 24.01 -31.76
N SER A 159 -40.69 24.37 -33.03
CA SER A 159 -40.89 25.77 -33.44
C SER A 159 -42.04 26.49 -32.70
N SER A 160 -42.95 25.73 -32.09
CA SER A 160 -44.10 26.17 -31.32
C SER A 160 -43.83 26.45 -29.83
N ILE A 161 -42.64 26.18 -29.28
CA ILE A 161 -42.33 26.49 -27.87
C ILE A 161 -41.88 27.96 -27.72
N PRO A 162 -42.59 28.77 -26.91
CA PRO A 162 -42.23 30.16 -26.65
C PRO A 162 -40.80 30.31 -26.11
N ALA A 163 -40.10 31.36 -26.54
CA ALA A 163 -38.74 31.63 -26.08
C ALA A 163 -38.65 31.82 -24.55
N SER A 164 -39.70 32.35 -23.92
CA SER A 164 -39.78 32.56 -22.47
C SER A 164 -39.85 31.27 -21.65
N THR A 165 -40.32 30.16 -22.23
CA THR A 165 -40.47 28.87 -21.54
C THR A 165 -39.52 27.80 -22.06
N ARG A 166 -38.84 28.05 -23.19
CA ARG A 166 -37.99 27.06 -23.87
C ARG A 166 -36.97 26.40 -22.94
N GLU A 167 -36.22 27.16 -22.17
CA GLU A 167 -35.22 26.60 -21.24
C GLU A 167 -35.86 25.67 -20.21
N TYR A 168 -37.00 26.08 -19.64
CA TYR A 168 -37.75 25.30 -18.67
C TYR A 168 -38.25 23.97 -19.26
N VAL A 169 -38.91 24.05 -20.42
CA VAL A 169 -39.49 22.87 -21.10
C VAL A 169 -38.38 21.93 -21.55
N VAL A 170 -37.29 22.44 -22.13
CA VAL A 170 -36.13 21.63 -22.54
C VAL A 170 -35.52 20.92 -21.34
N LYS A 171 -35.37 21.60 -20.20
CA LYS A 171 -34.85 20.98 -18.97
C LYS A 171 -35.76 19.87 -18.46
N ALA A 172 -37.08 20.10 -18.45
CA ALA A 172 -38.06 19.10 -18.05
C ALA A 172 -38.00 17.84 -18.94
N ILE A 173 -38.04 18.03 -20.26
CA ILE A 173 -37.97 16.91 -21.22
C ILE A 173 -36.62 16.19 -21.15
N THR A 174 -35.51 16.93 -21.02
CA THR A 174 -34.18 16.31 -20.84
C THR A 174 -34.16 15.41 -19.61
N GLY A 175 -34.72 15.88 -18.48
CA GLY A 175 -34.87 15.08 -17.27
C GLY A 175 -35.69 13.81 -17.50
N MET A 176 -36.82 13.91 -18.21
CA MET A 176 -37.64 12.74 -18.55
C MET A 176 -36.87 11.70 -19.37
N VAL A 177 -36.09 12.16 -20.35
CA VAL A 177 -35.31 11.28 -21.25
C VAL A 177 -34.20 10.59 -20.47
N ILE A 178 -33.52 11.30 -19.56
CA ILE A 178 -32.53 10.71 -18.66
C ILE A 178 -33.18 9.63 -17.80
N THR A 179 -34.29 9.92 -17.12
CA THR A 179 -35.03 8.94 -16.31
C THR A 179 -35.45 7.72 -17.14
N TYR A 180 -35.95 7.94 -18.36
CA TYR A 180 -36.29 6.84 -19.25
C TYR A 180 -35.07 5.96 -19.56
N TYR A 181 -33.92 6.55 -19.89
CA TYR A 181 -32.72 5.76 -20.19
C TYR A 181 -32.16 5.05 -18.95
N GLU A 182 -32.16 5.68 -17.78
CA GLU A 182 -31.75 5.05 -16.52
C GLU A 182 -32.53 3.77 -16.23
N GLU A 183 -33.84 3.78 -16.48
CA GLU A 183 -34.73 2.63 -16.25
C GLU A 183 -34.62 1.55 -17.33
N ASN A 184 -34.18 1.90 -18.54
CA ASN A 184 -34.28 1.01 -19.71
C ASN A 184 -32.94 0.59 -20.33
N VAL A 185 -31.84 1.23 -19.95
CA VAL A 185 -30.50 0.82 -20.36
C VAL A 185 -30.11 -0.47 -19.65
N LYS A 186 -29.45 -1.37 -20.39
CA LYS A 186 -28.94 -2.62 -19.83
C LYS A 186 -27.46 -2.78 -20.14
N VAL A 187 -26.71 -3.26 -19.16
CA VAL A 187 -25.35 -3.74 -19.36
C VAL A 187 -25.38 -5.26 -19.48
N LEU A 188 -24.83 -5.77 -20.57
CA LEU A 188 -24.74 -7.18 -20.94
C LEU A 188 -23.27 -7.57 -21.08
N ASN A 189 -22.98 -8.88 -21.03
CA ASN A 189 -21.66 -9.44 -21.32
C ASN A 189 -20.49 -8.79 -20.53
N LEU A 190 -20.74 -8.39 -19.28
CA LEU A 190 -19.75 -7.70 -18.46
C LEU A 190 -18.53 -8.59 -18.19
N LYS A 191 -17.39 -8.16 -18.70
CA LYS A 191 -16.07 -8.73 -18.46
C LYS A 191 -15.29 -7.86 -17.49
N LYS A 192 -14.65 -8.50 -16.51
CA LYS A 192 -13.82 -7.85 -15.49
C LYS A 192 -12.39 -8.37 -15.61
N THR A 193 -11.42 -7.48 -15.66
CA THR A 193 -9.99 -7.85 -15.65
C THR A 193 -9.22 -6.99 -14.68
N TYR A 194 -8.27 -7.58 -13.98
CA TYR A 194 -7.47 -6.91 -12.96
C TYR A 194 -5.98 -7.04 -13.28
N ASP A 195 -5.30 -5.90 -13.23
CA ASP A 195 -3.87 -5.78 -13.50
C ASP A 195 -3.19 -5.05 -12.34
N VAL A 196 -2.07 -5.59 -11.89
CA VAL A 196 -1.24 -5.01 -10.83
C VAL A 196 0.08 -4.56 -11.43
N GLY A 197 0.31 -3.24 -11.43
CA GLY A 197 1.56 -2.60 -11.84
C GLY A 197 2.53 -2.49 -10.66
N MET A 198 3.76 -2.95 -10.86
CA MET A 198 4.84 -2.84 -9.88
C MET A 198 5.96 -1.95 -10.40
N GLY A 199 6.15 -0.79 -9.80
CA GLY A 199 7.36 0.05 -9.93
C GLY A 199 7.79 0.41 -11.36
N VAL A 200 8.97 1.03 -11.48
CA VAL A 200 9.55 1.46 -12.77
C VAL A 200 9.91 0.23 -13.62
N GLN A 201 9.07 -0.10 -14.59
CA GLN A 201 9.47 -0.95 -15.70
C GLN A 201 10.30 -0.13 -16.69
N VAL A 202 11.23 -0.83 -17.36
CA VAL A 202 12.20 -0.35 -18.35
C VAL A 202 11.80 0.97 -19.05
N PRO A 203 12.68 1.97 -19.15
CA PRO A 203 12.40 3.22 -19.87
C PRO A 203 11.78 2.96 -21.26
N GLY A 204 10.61 3.54 -21.52
CA GLY A 204 9.87 3.39 -22.79
C GLY A 204 8.86 2.23 -22.83
N VAL A 205 8.59 1.55 -21.71
CA VAL A 205 7.49 0.59 -21.56
C VAL A 205 6.41 1.18 -20.66
N PRO A 206 5.16 1.37 -21.13
CA PRO A 206 4.07 1.82 -20.28
C PRO A 206 3.84 0.85 -19.13
N LEU A 207 3.64 1.38 -17.91
CA LEU A 207 3.47 0.59 -16.67
C LEU A 207 2.45 -0.54 -16.74
N PHE A 208 1.43 -0.36 -17.57
CA PHE A 208 0.34 -1.31 -17.73
C PHE A 208 0.34 -2.06 -19.05
N GLN A 209 1.34 -1.88 -19.91
CA GLN A 209 1.42 -2.72 -21.12
C GLN A 209 1.70 -4.19 -20.77
N LYS A 210 2.24 -4.46 -19.56
CA LYS A 210 2.48 -5.79 -18.98
C LYS A 210 2.25 -5.79 -17.45
N GLY A 211 1.10 -5.30 -16.98
CA GLY A 211 0.68 -5.51 -15.59
C GLY A 211 0.59 -7.00 -15.27
N LEU A 212 0.83 -7.37 -14.00
CA LEU A 212 0.65 -8.74 -13.55
C LEU A 212 -0.85 -9.00 -13.35
N LYS A 213 -1.38 -10.04 -14.01
CA LYS A 213 -2.78 -10.41 -13.86
C LYS A 213 -3.08 -10.81 -12.42
N ALA A 214 -4.28 -10.46 -11.98
CA ALA A 214 -4.77 -10.80 -10.67
C ALA A 214 -6.25 -11.20 -10.70
N GLU A 215 -6.67 -11.91 -9.66
CA GLU A 215 -8.05 -12.27 -9.40
C GLU A 215 -8.51 -11.69 -8.07
N VAL A 216 -9.79 -11.33 -7.98
CA VAL A 216 -10.41 -10.93 -6.72
C VAL A 216 -10.68 -12.18 -5.89
N VAL A 217 -9.99 -12.32 -4.76
CA VAL A 217 -10.20 -13.41 -3.80
C VAL A 217 -11.39 -13.09 -2.90
N GLN A 218 -11.45 -11.84 -2.45
CA GLN A 218 -12.50 -11.37 -1.56
C GLN A 218 -12.65 -9.86 -1.71
N ALA A 219 -13.89 -9.37 -1.63
CA ALA A 219 -14.17 -7.94 -1.56
C ALA A 219 -15.30 -7.68 -0.55
N GLY A 220 -15.24 -6.52 0.09
CA GLY A 220 -16.33 -5.96 0.86
C GLY A 220 -17.27 -5.20 -0.07
N GLY A 221 -17.66 -4.00 0.35
CA GLY A 221 -18.36 -3.06 -0.53
C GLY A 221 -17.81 -1.67 -0.36
N ALA A 222 -18.05 -0.81 -1.35
CA ALA A 222 -17.70 0.60 -1.26
C ALA A 222 -18.31 1.26 -0.01
N VAL A 223 -17.68 2.33 0.44
CA VAL A 223 -18.15 3.19 1.54
C VAL A 223 -19.64 3.53 1.31
N PRO A 224 -20.52 3.40 2.33
CA PRO A 224 -20.25 3.26 3.77
C PRO A 224 -19.99 1.83 4.29
N LYS A 225 -19.93 0.83 3.40
CA LYS A 225 -19.54 -0.55 3.78
C LYS A 225 -18.02 -0.63 4.00
N LYS A 226 -17.54 -1.80 4.47
CA LYS A 226 -16.11 -2.06 4.67
C LYS A 226 -15.41 -2.16 3.31
N ASP A 227 -14.76 -1.07 2.92
CA ASP A 227 -14.15 -0.86 1.60
C ASP A 227 -12.75 -1.50 1.49
N VAL A 228 -12.71 -2.84 1.57
CA VAL A 228 -11.49 -3.65 1.50
C VAL A 228 -11.66 -4.75 0.46
N ALA A 229 -10.63 -4.97 -0.35
CA ALA A 229 -10.53 -6.12 -1.24
C ALA A 229 -9.15 -6.77 -1.16
N ILE A 230 -9.14 -8.08 -1.36
CA ILE A 230 -7.96 -8.94 -1.44
C ILE A 230 -7.88 -9.48 -2.86
N LEU A 231 -6.76 -9.22 -3.52
CA LEU A 231 -6.43 -9.78 -4.83
C LEU A 231 -5.35 -10.85 -4.69
N LYS A 232 -5.30 -11.76 -5.66
CA LYS A 232 -4.18 -12.70 -5.84
C LYS A 232 -3.55 -12.49 -7.20
N MET A 233 -2.26 -12.16 -7.21
CA MET A 233 -1.46 -12.06 -8.43
C MET A 233 -1.07 -13.45 -8.97
N GLU A 234 -1.02 -13.59 -10.30
CA GLU A 234 -0.72 -14.83 -11.00
C GLU A 234 0.80 -15.09 -11.15
N GLY A 235 1.20 -16.35 -10.93
CA GLY A 235 2.51 -16.87 -11.36
C GLY A 235 3.74 -16.32 -10.63
N GLN A 236 3.56 -15.59 -9.52
CA GLN A 236 4.68 -14.97 -8.79
C GLN A 236 5.06 -15.73 -7.53
N ASN A 237 6.36 -15.75 -7.23
CA ASN A 237 6.94 -16.21 -5.97
C ASN A 237 8.03 -15.21 -5.55
N ASN A 238 8.25 -15.07 -4.24
CA ASN A 238 9.25 -14.16 -3.66
C ASN A 238 9.03 -12.67 -3.97
N LEU A 239 7.78 -12.22 -4.11
CA LEU A 239 7.48 -10.79 -4.24
C LEU A 239 7.92 -10.02 -2.98
N PRO A 240 8.28 -8.73 -3.12
CA PRO A 240 8.44 -7.86 -1.96
C PRO A 240 7.09 -7.72 -1.25
N THR A 241 7.13 -7.68 0.08
CA THR A 241 5.97 -7.59 0.97
C THR A 241 6.13 -6.46 1.97
N ILE A 242 5.01 -5.91 2.45
CA ILE A 242 4.99 -4.89 3.50
C ILE A 242 4.58 -5.48 4.86
N PRO A 243 5.30 -5.16 5.96
CA PRO A 243 4.89 -5.59 7.29
C PRO A 243 3.57 -4.94 7.73
N ILE A 244 2.70 -5.75 8.32
CA ILE A 244 1.39 -5.31 8.83
C ILE A 244 1.48 -5.03 10.33
N GLY A 245 1.02 -3.85 10.73
CA GLY A 245 0.99 -3.40 12.12
C GLY A 245 -0.33 -3.69 12.85
N ASP A 246 -0.46 -3.12 14.04
CA ASP A 246 -1.68 -3.14 14.83
C ASP A 246 -2.31 -1.74 14.85
N SER A 247 -3.56 -1.64 14.39
CA SER A 247 -4.29 -0.38 14.39
C SER A 247 -5.09 -0.14 15.67
N THR A 248 -5.20 -1.12 16.56
CA THR A 248 -5.99 -1.00 17.80
C THR A 248 -5.32 -0.10 18.84
N THR A 249 -4.01 0.13 18.69
CA THR A 249 -3.22 0.99 19.58
C THR A 249 -3.18 2.44 19.09
N LEU A 250 -3.80 2.76 17.96
CA LEU A 250 -3.75 4.09 17.36
C LEU A 250 -4.66 5.08 18.10
N GLN A 251 -4.17 6.31 18.24
CA GLN A 251 -4.83 7.42 18.91
C GLN A 251 -4.74 8.69 18.07
N THR A 252 -5.66 9.62 18.31
CA THR A 252 -5.59 10.97 17.75
C THR A 252 -4.22 11.60 18.07
N GLY A 253 -3.62 12.22 17.05
CA GLY A 253 -2.29 12.81 17.12
C GLY A 253 -1.14 11.86 16.74
N ASN A 254 -1.39 10.55 16.60
CA ASN A 254 -0.36 9.66 16.06
C ASN A 254 0.00 10.05 14.62
N LYS A 255 1.29 10.12 14.36
CA LYS A 255 1.85 10.43 13.05
C LYS A 255 1.69 9.25 12.10
N ILE A 256 1.27 9.54 10.87
CA ILE A 256 1.05 8.53 9.84
C ILE A 256 1.62 8.99 8.50
N TYR A 257 1.89 8.02 7.64
CA TYR A 257 2.37 8.27 6.27
C TYR A 257 1.48 7.51 5.29
N VAL A 258 0.97 8.17 4.26
CA VAL A 258 0.16 7.53 3.21
C VAL A 258 1.03 7.39 1.97
N MET A 259 1.07 6.19 1.39
CA MET A 259 1.80 5.96 0.14
C MET A 259 0.87 5.40 -0.93
N GLY A 260 1.01 5.87 -2.16
CA GLY A 260 0.20 5.41 -3.28
C GLY A 260 0.53 6.11 -4.59
N TYR A 261 -0.36 5.94 -5.56
CA TYR A 261 -0.27 6.48 -6.91
C TYR A 261 -1.37 7.53 -7.13
N PRO A 262 -1.27 8.74 -6.56
CA PRO A 262 -2.25 9.78 -6.78
C PRO A 262 -2.32 10.14 -8.27
N GLY A 263 -3.51 10.06 -8.87
CA GLY A 263 -3.68 10.25 -10.32
C GLY A 263 -3.12 11.59 -10.82
N VAL A 264 -3.21 12.65 -10.01
CA VAL A 264 -2.68 13.98 -10.33
C VAL A 264 -1.16 14.07 -10.39
N ALA A 265 -0.42 13.21 -9.68
CA ALA A 265 1.04 13.12 -9.79
C ALA A 265 1.45 11.98 -10.73
N THR A 266 0.71 10.87 -10.74
CA THR A 266 0.99 9.71 -11.56
C THR A 266 0.79 9.97 -13.04
N PHE A 267 -0.25 10.71 -13.47
CA PHE A 267 -0.54 10.95 -14.89
C PHE A 267 -0.37 12.41 -15.29
N HIS A 268 0.48 13.15 -14.56
CA HIS A 268 0.71 14.56 -14.82
C HIS A 268 1.37 14.77 -16.20
N PRO A 269 0.83 15.64 -17.08
CA PRO A 269 1.29 15.76 -18.47
C PRO A 269 2.71 16.33 -18.62
N LEU A 270 3.24 16.98 -17.58
CA LEU A 270 4.62 17.50 -17.57
C LEU A 270 5.67 16.49 -17.08
N LEU A 271 5.25 15.33 -16.55
CA LEU A 271 6.16 14.34 -15.99
C LEU A 271 6.50 13.25 -17.01
N SER A 272 7.67 12.64 -16.85
CA SER A 272 8.09 11.53 -17.70
C SER A 272 7.25 10.28 -17.44
N GLU A 273 7.11 9.43 -18.45
CA GLU A 273 6.42 8.13 -18.33
C GLU A 273 7.03 7.26 -17.22
N ALA A 274 8.35 7.32 -17.02
CA ALA A 274 9.03 6.62 -15.93
C ALA A 274 8.62 7.11 -14.52
N SER A 275 8.15 8.36 -14.38
CA SER A 275 7.72 8.92 -13.10
C SER A 275 6.36 8.38 -12.66
N GLN A 276 5.51 7.95 -13.61
CA GLN A 276 4.21 7.34 -13.30
C GLN A 276 4.35 6.07 -12.43
N ALA A 277 5.54 5.50 -12.41
CA ALA A 277 5.84 4.23 -11.79
C ALA A 277 6.28 4.36 -10.33
N GLN A 278 6.47 5.58 -9.86
CA GLN A 278 6.94 5.89 -8.52
C GLN A 278 5.75 6.31 -7.66
N PRO A 279 5.51 5.61 -6.53
CA PRO A 279 4.48 6.05 -5.61
C PRO A 279 4.91 7.35 -4.92
N SER A 280 3.92 8.16 -4.54
CA SER A 280 4.11 9.36 -3.71
C SER A 280 3.86 9.03 -2.25
N LEU A 281 4.61 9.67 -1.34
CA LEU A 281 4.42 9.58 0.10
C LEU A 281 3.93 10.93 0.63
N THR A 282 2.87 10.92 1.41
CA THR A 282 2.37 12.10 2.15
C THR A 282 2.39 11.83 3.65
N GLU A 283 2.52 12.89 4.44
CA GLU A 283 2.58 12.84 5.90
C GLU A 283 1.33 13.48 6.50
N GLY A 284 0.84 12.94 7.61
CA GLY A 284 -0.20 13.56 8.41
C GLY A 284 -0.32 12.95 9.79
N ILE A 285 -1.46 13.18 10.44
CA ILE A 285 -1.80 12.59 11.74
C ILE A 285 -3.18 11.93 11.68
N ILE A 286 -3.44 11.04 12.63
CA ILE A 286 -4.83 10.67 12.94
C ILE A 286 -5.50 11.87 13.60
N SER A 287 -6.41 12.52 12.88
CA SER A 287 -7.16 13.68 13.34
C SER A 287 -8.31 13.29 14.28
N ALA A 288 -8.93 12.14 14.03
CA ALA A 288 -10.00 11.58 14.86
C ALA A 288 -10.27 10.11 14.53
N GLN A 289 -10.94 9.40 15.42
CA GLN A 289 -11.65 8.16 15.10
C GLN A 289 -13.14 8.46 15.00
N LYS A 290 -13.78 7.98 13.93
CA LYS A 290 -15.22 8.17 13.66
C LYS A 290 -15.90 6.81 13.52
N THR A 291 -17.21 6.77 13.78
CA THR A 291 -18.03 5.56 13.62
C THR A 291 -18.89 5.71 12.37
N MET A 292 -18.86 4.72 11.49
CA MET A 292 -19.69 4.62 10.30
C MET A 292 -21.09 4.11 10.66
N GLU A 293 -22.07 4.31 9.78
CA GLU A 293 -23.46 3.86 9.97
C GLU A 293 -23.58 2.35 10.26
N GLY A 294 -22.67 1.53 9.71
CA GLY A 294 -22.55 0.09 9.98
C GLY A 294 -21.87 -0.28 11.30
N GLY A 295 -21.63 0.68 12.21
CA GLY A 295 -21.06 0.45 13.55
C GLY A 295 -19.55 0.19 13.61
N TRP A 296 -18.87 0.17 12.47
CA TRP A 296 -17.41 0.00 12.40
C TRP A 296 -16.70 1.37 12.36
N SER A 297 -15.44 1.42 12.81
CA SER A 297 -14.69 2.68 12.90
C SER A 297 -13.81 2.95 11.69
N VAL A 298 -13.60 4.24 11.40
CA VAL A 298 -12.61 4.77 10.47
C VAL A 298 -11.72 5.79 11.17
N PHE A 299 -10.47 5.93 10.70
CA PHE A 299 -9.61 7.03 11.13
C PHE A 299 -9.75 8.19 10.15
N GLN A 300 -9.99 9.38 10.67
CA GLN A 300 -9.85 10.63 9.94
C GLN A 300 -8.37 11.06 9.97
N THR A 301 -7.86 11.56 8.85
CA THR A 301 -6.50 12.09 8.71
C THR A 301 -6.49 13.39 7.91
N ASN A 302 -5.51 14.23 8.18
CA ASN A 302 -5.19 15.41 7.38
C ASN A 302 -4.08 15.16 6.35
N ALA A 303 -3.54 13.93 6.26
CA ALA A 303 -2.58 13.57 5.23
C ALA A 303 -3.20 13.81 3.84
N ASP A 304 -2.44 14.42 2.94
CA ASP A 304 -2.90 14.67 1.57
C ASP A 304 -3.20 13.35 0.87
N MET A 305 -4.42 13.24 0.37
CA MET A 305 -4.93 12.11 -0.39
C MET A 305 -5.84 12.65 -1.48
N THR A 306 -5.65 12.15 -2.69
CA THR A 306 -6.49 12.38 -3.87
C THR A 306 -6.91 11.04 -4.49
N HIS A 307 -7.77 11.08 -5.50
CA HIS A 307 -8.03 9.93 -6.38
C HIS A 307 -6.72 9.24 -6.81
N GLY A 308 -6.69 7.91 -6.77
CA GLY A 308 -5.51 7.07 -7.01
C GLY A 308 -4.78 6.58 -5.75
N ASN A 309 -4.88 7.28 -4.62
CA ASN A 309 -4.38 6.77 -3.33
C ASN A 309 -5.27 5.66 -2.74
N SER A 310 -6.53 5.56 -3.21
CA SER A 310 -7.49 4.54 -2.78
C SER A 310 -6.87 3.15 -2.81
N GLY A 311 -6.73 2.53 -1.65
CA GLY A 311 -6.18 1.19 -1.46
C GLY A 311 -4.68 1.19 -1.10
N GLY A 312 -4.05 2.36 -1.05
CA GLY A 312 -2.66 2.53 -0.64
C GLY A 312 -2.46 2.27 0.86
N PRO A 313 -1.27 1.78 1.26
CA PRO A 313 -0.97 1.56 2.66
C PRO A 313 -0.81 2.88 3.43
N VAL A 314 -1.24 2.85 4.69
CA VAL A 314 -0.99 3.90 5.67
C VAL A 314 -0.07 3.36 6.75
N PHE A 315 1.09 3.99 6.93
CA PHE A 315 2.16 3.53 7.81
C PHE A 315 2.19 4.28 9.14
N ASN A 316 2.62 3.58 10.19
CA ASN A 316 3.13 4.22 11.40
C ASN A 316 4.61 4.60 11.24
N GLU A 317 5.19 5.23 12.28
CA GLU A 317 6.61 5.63 12.31
C GLU A 317 7.62 4.46 12.28
N LYS A 318 7.15 3.21 12.45
CA LYS A 318 7.97 1.99 12.34
C LYS A 318 7.97 1.43 10.91
N GLY A 319 7.19 2.01 10.00
CA GLY A 319 7.00 1.49 8.64
C GLY A 319 6.09 0.27 8.56
N GLU A 320 5.24 0.04 9.56
CA GLU A 320 4.22 -1.01 9.55
C GLU A 320 2.88 -0.44 9.06
N VAL A 321 2.14 -1.20 8.25
CA VAL A 321 0.82 -0.76 7.75
C VAL A 321 -0.22 -0.82 8.86
N ILE A 322 -0.82 0.31 9.18
CA ILE A 322 -1.86 0.48 10.20
C ILE A 322 -3.23 0.82 9.62
N GLY A 323 -3.32 0.97 8.29
CA GLY A 323 -4.59 1.17 7.62
C GLY A 323 -4.49 1.21 6.11
N LEU A 324 -5.65 1.39 5.49
CA LEU A 324 -5.86 1.42 4.06
C LEU A 324 -6.52 2.75 3.69
N ALA A 325 -5.84 3.57 2.90
CA ALA A 325 -6.39 4.81 2.34
C ALA A 325 -7.69 4.50 1.58
N THR A 326 -8.76 5.28 1.74
CA THR A 326 -10.06 4.99 1.11
C THR A 326 -10.72 6.20 0.46
N PHE A 327 -11.31 7.13 1.22
CA PHE A 327 -12.12 8.21 0.69
C PHE A 327 -11.77 9.57 1.31
N GLY A 328 -11.95 10.63 0.52
CA GLY A 328 -12.00 12.02 0.98
C GLY A 328 -13.44 12.48 1.13
N SER A 329 -13.66 13.57 1.87
CA SER A 329 -14.97 14.25 1.88
C SER A 329 -15.13 15.14 0.66
N MET A 330 -16.34 15.23 0.14
CA MET A 330 -16.70 16.13 -0.95
C MET A 330 -17.61 17.24 -0.43
N ASP A 331 -17.39 18.47 -0.87
CA ASP A 331 -18.32 19.56 -0.67
C ASP A 331 -19.57 19.33 -1.54
N GLN A 332 -20.75 19.32 -0.91
CA GLN A 332 -22.00 18.99 -1.59
C GLN A 332 -22.47 20.06 -2.59
N ASN A 333 -22.00 21.30 -2.45
CA ASN A 333 -22.38 22.40 -3.32
C ASN A 333 -21.43 22.52 -4.53
N THR A 334 -20.14 22.31 -4.32
CA THR A 334 -19.11 22.49 -5.36
C THR A 334 -18.67 21.18 -6.00
N GLY A 335 -18.93 20.03 -5.35
CA GLY A 335 -18.43 18.72 -5.78
C GLY A 335 -16.91 18.57 -5.61
N GLN A 336 -16.24 19.51 -4.95
CA GLN A 336 -14.79 19.48 -4.76
C GLN A 336 -14.41 18.73 -3.48
N GLU A 337 -13.25 18.07 -3.49
CA GLU A 337 -12.68 17.46 -2.29
C GLU A 337 -12.41 18.51 -1.21
N ILE A 338 -12.79 18.19 0.02
CA ILE A 338 -12.50 19.02 1.20
C ILE A 338 -11.09 18.68 1.67
N ALA A 339 -10.17 19.63 1.47
CA ALA A 339 -8.78 19.48 1.87
C ALA A 339 -8.62 19.12 3.36
N GLY A 340 -7.77 18.14 3.66
CA GLY A 340 -7.47 17.69 5.02
C GLY A 340 -8.58 16.89 5.70
N MET A 341 -9.62 16.46 4.96
CA MET A 341 -10.70 15.61 5.49
C MET A 341 -10.75 14.26 4.78
N ASN A 342 -9.72 13.45 5.05
CA ASN A 342 -9.52 12.13 4.46
C ASN A 342 -9.76 11.02 5.48
N PHE A 343 -10.05 9.82 5.00
CA PHE A 343 -10.35 8.66 5.84
C PHE A 343 -9.55 7.43 5.47
N VAL A 344 -9.28 6.63 6.50
CA VAL A 344 -8.48 5.42 6.46
C VAL A 344 -9.26 4.28 7.10
N VAL A 345 -9.36 3.15 6.40
CA VAL A 345 -9.89 1.91 6.97
C VAL A 345 -8.83 1.32 7.91
N PRO A 346 -9.14 1.06 9.19
CA PRO A 346 -8.17 0.49 10.13
C PRO A 346 -7.69 -0.90 9.71
N MET A 347 -6.42 -1.20 10.02
CA MET A 347 -5.85 -2.52 9.72
C MET A 347 -6.58 -3.68 10.42
N SER A 348 -7.25 -3.44 11.56
CA SER A 348 -8.12 -4.43 12.20
C SER A 348 -9.24 -4.90 11.27
N VAL A 349 -9.85 -4.00 10.49
CA VAL A 349 -10.88 -4.36 9.50
C VAL A 349 -10.25 -5.17 8.37
N VAL A 350 -9.09 -4.75 7.86
CA VAL A 350 -8.40 -5.48 6.79
C VAL A 350 -7.99 -6.90 7.24
N LYS A 351 -7.56 -7.06 8.49
CA LYS A 351 -7.26 -8.39 9.08
C LYS A 351 -8.47 -9.32 9.05
N GLU A 352 -9.69 -8.82 9.28
CA GLU A 352 -10.91 -9.65 9.15
C GLU A 352 -11.12 -10.20 7.72
N PHE A 353 -10.66 -9.49 6.67
CA PHE A 353 -10.71 -9.96 5.29
C PHE A 353 -9.58 -10.95 5.01
N LEU A 354 -8.36 -10.67 5.48
CA LEU A 354 -7.24 -11.59 5.36
C LEU A 354 -7.54 -12.94 6.03
N ASP A 355 -8.10 -12.92 7.25
CA ASP A 355 -8.46 -14.13 7.99
C ASP A 355 -9.55 -14.94 7.30
N ARG A 356 -10.60 -14.27 6.77
CA ARG A 356 -11.66 -14.93 5.99
C ARG A 356 -11.14 -15.54 4.69
N GLY A 357 -10.16 -14.89 4.06
CA GLY A 357 -9.47 -15.42 2.89
C GLY A 357 -8.39 -16.46 3.20
N ASN A 358 -8.18 -16.80 4.48
CA ASN A 358 -7.08 -17.65 4.96
C ASN A 358 -5.69 -17.16 4.47
N VAL A 359 -5.52 -15.85 4.37
CA VAL A 359 -4.29 -15.19 3.94
C VAL A 359 -3.49 -14.81 5.17
N LYS A 360 -2.27 -15.30 5.28
CA LYS A 360 -1.35 -14.98 6.38
C LYS A 360 -0.24 -14.06 5.88
N PRO A 361 -0.31 -12.75 6.18
CA PRO A 361 0.76 -11.83 5.85
C PRO A 361 2.11 -12.36 6.33
N THR A 362 3.10 -12.36 5.42
CA THR A 362 4.41 -12.95 5.69
C THR A 362 5.49 -12.09 5.07
N GLU A 363 6.51 -11.73 5.84
CA GLU A 363 7.66 -11.02 5.31
C GLU A 363 8.43 -11.91 4.33
N SER A 364 8.63 -11.43 3.10
CA SER A 364 9.43 -12.13 2.11
C SER A 364 10.93 -12.00 2.38
N LEU A 365 11.69 -13.01 1.94
CA LEU A 365 13.15 -12.96 1.96
C LEU A 365 13.66 -11.76 1.16
N VAL A 366 12.98 -11.41 0.06
CA VAL A 366 13.29 -10.23 -0.76
C VAL A 366 13.18 -8.95 0.05
N SER A 367 12.07 -8.71 0.75
CA SER A 367 11.90 -7.54 1.61
C SER A 367 12.95 -7.48 2.71
N LYS A 368 13.22 -8.63 3.37
CA LYS A 368 14.22 -8.71 4.43
C LYS A 368 15.62 -8.34 3.91
N THR A 369 16.06 -8.97 2.83
CA THR A 369 17.38 -8.72 2.23
C THR A 369 17.48 -7.30 1.67
N TYR A 370 16.41 -6.77 1.10
CA TYR A 370 16.37 -5.40 0.59
C TYR A 370 16.47 -4.36 1.70
N ARG A 371 15.78 -4.55 2.82
CA ARG A 371 15.91 -3.70 4.01
C ARG A 371 17.32 -3.74 4.60
N GLU A 372 17.94 -4.92 4.67
CA GLU A 372 19.37 -5.06 5.05
C GLU A 372 20.29 -4.29 4.09
N ALA A 373 20.04 -4.38 2.78
CA ALA A 373 20.81 -3.68 1.75
C ALA A 373 20.70 -2.14 1.92
N LEU A 374 19.48 -1.63 2.11
CA LEU A 374 19.23 -0.22 2.35
C LEU A 374 19.89 0.29 3.63
N ASP A 375 19.83 -0.47 4.73
CA ASP A 375 20.50 -0.06 5.97
C ASP A 375 22.02 0.05 5.80
N LEU A 376 22.64 -0.90 5.09
CA LEU A 376 24.06 -0.83 4.73
C LEU A 376 24.37 0.35 3.80
N TYR A 377 23.49 0.61 2.83
CA TYR A 377 23.64 1.72 1.88
C TYR A 377 23.65 3.07 2.60
N TYR A 378 22.68 3.32 3.50
CA TYR A 378 22.59 4.57 4.25
C TYR A 378 23.73 4.73 5.27
N LYS A 379 24.30 3.63 5.77
CA LYS A 379 25.54 3.62 6.56
C LYS A 379 26.81 3.85 5.72
N GLN A 380 26.66 3.99 4.39
CA GLN A 380 27.76 4.13 3.42
C GLN A 380 28.68 2.91 3.37
N TYR A 381 28.17 1.73 3.74
CA TYR A 381 28.85 0.45 3.61
C TYR A 381 28.59 -0.14 2.22
N TYR A 382 28.94 0.63 1.18
CA TYR A 382 28.58 0.37 -0.21
C TYR A 382 29.04 -0.99 -0.73
N LYS A 383 30.21 -1.51 -0.31
CA LYS A 383 30.64 -2.86 -0.71
C LYS A 383 29.70 -3.95 -0.19
N LYS A 384 29.27 -3.83 1.07
CA LYS A 384 28.33 -4.78 1.68
C LYS A 384 26.92 -4.61 1.11
N ALA A 385 26.49 -3.36 0.92
CA ALA A 385 25.20 -3.03 0.32
C ALA A 385 25.10 -3.56 -1.12
N LEU A 386 26.13 -3.37 -1.95
CA LEU A 386 26.20 -3.87 -3.32
C LEU A 386 25.95 -5.38 -3.39
N LYS A 387 26.63 -6.16 -2.54
CA LYS A 387 26.42 -7.61 -2.47
C LYS A 387 24.96 -7.95 -2.12
N LYS A 388 24.38 -7.24 -1.15
CA LYS A 388 22.98 -7.46 -0.74
C LYS A 388 21.98 -7.06 -1.82
N PHE A 389 22.19 -5.96 -2.56
CA PHE A 389 21.32 -5.62 -3.69
C PHE A 389 21.43 -6.63 -4.84
N GLN A 390 22.61 -7.20 -5.07
CA GLN A 390 22.77 -8.31 -6.02
C GLN A 390 22.02 -9.57 -5.56
N GLU A 391 22.04 -9.89 -4.26
CA GLU A 391 21.21 -10.96 -3.68
C GLU A 391 19.71 -10.70 -3.92
N VAL A 392 19.22 -9.47 -3.71
CA VAL A 392 17.82 -9.10 -4.02
C VAL A 392 17.50 -9.29 -5.50
N SER A 393 18.39 -8.84 -6.39
CA SER A 393 18.20 -9.00 -7.84
C SER A 393 18.16 -10.47 -8.27
N ALA A 394 18.86 -11.36 -7.56
CA ALA A 394 18.84 -12.79 -7.82
C ALA A 394 17.55 -13.45 -7.28
N LEU A 395 17.06 -13.00 -6.12
CA LEU A 395 15.82 -13.50 -5.51
C LEU A 395 14.55 -13.06 -6.25
N CYS A 396 14.55 -11.84 -6.78
CA CYS A 396 13.44 -11.27 -7.55
C CYS A 396 13.97 -10.64 -8.86
N PRO A 397 14.18 -11.44 -9.91
CA PRO A 397 14.53 -10.94 -11.22
C PRO A 397 13.43 -9.98 -11.72
N GLY A 398 13.78 -8.71 -11.97
CA GLY A 398 12.81 -7.66 -12.32
C GLY A 398 12.39 -6.75 -11.17
N HIS A 399 13.04 -6.85 -10.00
CA HIS A 399 12.85 -5.87 -8.91
C HIS A 399 13.13 -4.44 -9.40
N ALA A 400 12.11 -3.56 -9.36
CA ALA A 400 12.13 -2.26 -10.04
C ALA A 400 13.23 -1.29 -9.57
N TYR A 401 13.65 -1.39 -8.32
CA TYR A 401 14.52 -0.37 -7.69
C TYR A 401 15.99 -0.76 -7.53
N VAL A 402 16.37 -2.04 -7.63
CA VAL A 402 17.71 -2.48 -7.18
C VAL A 402 18.83 -2.04 -8.11
N GLN A 403 18.54 -1.87 -9.41
CA GLN A 403 19.56 -1.54 -10.40
C GLN A 403 20.17 -0.15 -10.19
N SER A 404 19.36 0.84 -9.79
CA SER A 404 19.87 2.17 -9.47
C SER A 404 20.79 2.13 -8.25
N PHE A 405 20.41 1.41 -7.19
CA PHE A 405 21.25 1.26 -6.00
C PHE A 405 22.56 0.51 -6.28
N ILE A 406 22.54 -0.50 -7.16
CA ILE A 406 23.74 -1.20 -7.61
C ILE A 406 24.70 -0.24 -8.33
N ALA A 407 24.17 0.59 -9.24
CA ALA A 407 24.95 1.59 -9.97
C ALA A 407 25.55 2.64 -8.99
N ASP A 408 24.74 3.14 -8.07
CA ASP A 408 25.18 4.10 -7.04
C ASP A 408 26.27 3.53 -6.14
N CYS A 409 26.10 2.30 -5.65
CA CYS A 409 27.12 1.63 -4.83
C CYS A 409 28.41 1.48 -5.62
N THR A 410 28.34 1.02 -6.88
CA THR A 410 29.51 0.82 -7.75
C THR A 410 30.27 2.13 -7.95
N LYS A 411 29.55 3.21 -8.24
CA LYS A 411 30.11 4.56 -8.37
C LYS A 411 30.76 5.01 -7.05
N ALA A 412 30.04 4.92 -5.93
CA ALA A 412 30.56 5.36 -4.63
C ALA A 412 31.81 4.57 -4.19
N ILE A 413 31.89 3.27 -4.50
CA ILE A 413 33.07 2.44 -4.27
C ILE A 413 34.25 2.96 -5.12
N SER A 414 34.04 3.23 -6.41
CA SER A 414 35.09 3.74 -7.30
C SER A 414 35.61 5.12 -6.87
N GLU A 415 34.76 5.94 -6.25
CA GLU A 415 35.09 7.25 -5.70
C GLU A 415 35.71 7.18 -4.28
N GLY A 416 35.91 5.99 -3.73
CA GLY A 416 36.51 5.80 -2.40
C GLY A 416 35.60 6.20 -1.23
N LYS A 417 34.29 6.26 -1.43
CA LYS A 417 33.30 6.69 -0.41
C LYS A 417 32.82 5.56 0.51
N ASP A 418 33.25 4.32 0.27
CA ASP A 418 32.88 3.15 1.07
C ASP A 418 33.50 3.19 2.47
N LYS A 419 32.66 3.20 3.51
CA LYS A 419 33.05 3.19 4.93
C LYS A 419 33.13 1.79 5.52
N SER A 420 32.98 0.74 4.71
CA SER A 420 33.02 -0.64 5.18
C SER A 420 34.40 -0.96 5.75
N ILE A 421 34.46 -1.35 7.04
CA ILE A 421 35.69 -1.84 7.63
C ILE A 421 35.99 -3.24 7.04
N PRO A 422 37.19 -3.46 6.46
CA PRO A 422 37.57 -4.78 5.94
C PRO A 422 37.57 -5.84 7.05
N GLU A 423 37.12 -7.06 6.75
CA GLU A 423 37.03 -8.14 7.75
C GLU A 423 38.39 -8.48 8.39
N TRP A 424 39.49 -8.35 7.63
CA TRP A 424 40.84 -8.54 8.16
C TRP A 424 41.25 -7.51 9.22
N VAL A 425 40.67 -6.31 9.22
CA VAL A 425 40.92 -5.32 10.28
C VAL A 425 40.20 -5.73 11.56
N ILE A 426 38.97 -6.23 11.43
CA ILE A 426 38.12 -6.67 12.55
C ILE A 426 38.70 -7.93 13.22
N PHE A 427 39.16 -8.91 12.44
CA PHE A 427 39.67 -10.18 12.96
C PHE A 427 41.20 -10.25 13.08
N GLY A 428 41.92 -9.53 12.22
CA GLY A 428 43.39 -9.55 12.17
C GLY A 428 44.05 -8.74 13.30
N LEU A 429 43.51 -7.57 13.67
CA LEU A 429 44.07 -6.79 14.78
C LEU A 429 43.98 -7.53 16.13
N PRO A 430 42.84 -8.16 16.50
CA PRO A 430 42.77 -9.00 17.69
C PRO A 430 43.68 -10.22 17.62
N ALA A 431 43.76 -10.90 16.47
CA ALA A 431 44.64 -12.05 16.31
C ALA A 431 46.13 -11.69 16.47
N VAL A 432 46.56 -10.56 15.90
CA VAL A 432 47.91 -10.02 16.08
C VAL A 432 48.16 -9.64 17.54
N ALA A 433 47.19 -9.02 18.22
CA ALA A 433 47.30 -8.71 19.64
C ALA A 433 47.45 -9.98 20.51
N VAL A 434 46.70 -11.05 20.22
CA VAL A 434 46.82 -12.34 20.92
C VAL A 434 48.19 -12.99 20.70
N ILE A 435 48.72 -12.94 19.47
CA ILE A 435 50.06 -13.45 19.15
C ILE A 435 51.14 -12.64 19.89
N ILE A 436 51.02 -11.31 19.93
CA ILE A 436 51.97 -10.45 20.65
C ILE A 436 51.91 -10.73 22.15
N ILE A 437 50.72 -10.81 22.74
CA ILE A 437 50.54 -11.12 24.17
C ILE A 437 51.09 -12.51 24.50
N GLY A 438 50.78 -13.51 23.68
CA GLY A 438 51.32 -14.87 23.82
C GLY A 438 52.86 -14.91 23.71
N GLY A 439 53.44 -14.16 22.77
CA GLY A 439 54.89 -14.02 22.62
C GLY A 439 55.57 -13.35 23.81
N VAL A 440 54.97 -12.29 24.37
CA VAL A 440 55.48 -11.62 25.58
C VAL A 440 55.43 -12.55 26.78
N ILE A 441 54.31 -13.26 26.99
CA ILE A 441 54.18 -14.26 28.06
C ILE A 441 55.25 -15.35 27.91
N PHE A 442 55.46 -15.84 26.70
CA PHE A 442 56.47 -16.86 26.41
C PHE A 442 57.89 -16.39 26.73
N ILE A 443 58.25 -15.16 26.35
CA ILE A 443 59.56 -14.55 26.69
C ILE A 443 59.72 -14.40 28.20
N VAL A 444 58.69 -13.97 28.92
CA VAL A 444 58.71 -13.84 30.38
C VAL A 444 58.90 -15.20 31.06
N VAL A 445 58.21 -16.24 30.58
CA VAL A 445 58.37 -17.61 31.08
C VAL A 445 59.78 -18.15 30.81
N LEU A 446 60.34 -17.92 29.62
CA LEU A 446 61.72 -18.31 29.30
C LEU A 446 62.74 -17.60 30.20
N LYS A 447 62.58 -16.29 30.42
CA LYS A 447 63.45 -15.53 31.34
C LYS A 447 63.35 -16.03 32.78
N LYS A 448 62.14 -16.36 33.27
CA LYS A 448 61.96 -16.98 34.60
C LYS A 448 62.60 -18.36 34.69
N LYS A 449 62.51 -19.19 33.64
CA LYS A 449 63.13 -20.51 33.60
C LYS A 449 64.66 -20.42 33.62
N GLN A 450 65.23 -19.49 32.86
CA GLN A 450 66.68 -19.22 32.87
C GLN A 450 67.17 -18.65 34.20
N ALA A 451 66.40 -17.77 34.85
CA ALA A 451 66.73 -17.27 36.19
C ALA A 451 66.70 -18.40 37.24
N LYS A 452 65.72 -19.30 37.18
CA LYS A 452 65.64 -20.47 38.07
C LYS A 452 66.78 -21.46 37.85
N GLN A 453 67.25 -21.61 36.61
CA GLN A 453 68.43 -22.42 36.29
C GLN A 453 69.74 -21.79 36.77
N ARG A 454 69.85 -20.45 36.76
CA ARG A 454 71.01 -19.73 37.33
C ARG A 454 71.06 -19.83 38.85
N VAL A 455 69.92 -19.69 39.53
CA VAL A 455 69.81 -19.89 40.99
C VAL A 455 70.13 -21.33 41.40
N ASN A 456 69.71 -22.32 40.62
CA ASN A 456 70.06 -23.72 40.89
C ASN A 456 71.53 -24.07 40.56
N ALA A 457 72.18 -23.32 39.67
CA ALA A 457 73.60 -23.48 39.38
C ALA A 457 74.51 -22.86 40.46
N GLU A 458 74.04 -21.80 41.14
CA GLU A 458 74.76 -21.20 42.28
C GLU A 458 74.55 -21.98 43.60
N ALA A 459 73.45 -22.73 43.74
CA ALA A 459 73.17 -23.57 44.90
C ALA A 459 73.87 -24.95 44.88
N GLY A 460 74.52 -25.32 43.77
CA GLY A 460 75.15 -26.64 43.59
C GLY A 460 76.62 -26.75 44.05
N THR A 461 77.21 -25.69 44.61
CA THR A 461 78.67 -25.62 44.88
C THR A 461 79.05 -25.77 46.35
N THR A 462 78.11 -26.07 47.25
CA THR A 462 78.44 -26.39 48.64
C THR A 462 77.67 -27.62 49.07
N VAL A 463 78.39 -28.75 49.20
CA VAL A 463 78.37 -29.70 50.32
C VAL A 463 78.93 -31.02 49.79
N ASP A 464 80.19 -31.31 50.11
CA ASP A 464 80.63 -32.69 50.32
C ASP A 464 81.77 -32.71 51.36
N ALA A 465 81.52 -33.34 52.52
CA ALA A 465 82.52 -34.00 53.34
C ALA A 465 81.88 -34.72 54.55
N THR A 466 82.04 -36.05 54.55
CA THR A 466 82.29 -36.95 55.71
C THR A 466 81.13 -37.21 56.70
N THR A 467 80.82 -38.42 57.19
CA THR A 467 81.49 -39.74 57.20
C THR A 467 80.48 -40.84 57.64
N ASP A 468 80.84 -42.09 57.36
CA ASP A 468 80.27 -43.39 57.79
C ASP A 468 79.80 -43.52 59.25
N ALA A 469 78.77 -44.37 59.49
CA ALA A 469 78.95 -45.75 60.00
C ALA A 469 77.72 -46.35 60.72
N THR A 470 77.53 -47.66 60.47
CA THR A 470 76.97 -48.73 61.35
C THR A 470 75.45 -48.90 61.61
N VAL A 471 74.89 -49.92 60.95
CA VAL A 471 74.28 -51.18 61.48
C VAL A 471 73.55 -51.11 62.84
N ASN A 472 72.23 -51.42 62.90
CA ASN A 472 71.68 -52.75 63.25
C ASN A 472 70.13 -52.81 63.26
N THR A 473 69.63 -54.03 63.02
CA THR A 473 68.29 -54.64 63.14
C THR A 473 67.48 -54.25 64.42
N THR A 474 66.14 -54.32 64.57
CA THR A 474 65.17 -55.41 64.30
C THR A 474 63.72 -54.94 64.64
N ALA A 475 62.69 -55.53 63.97
CA ALA A 475 61.37 -55.95 64.50
C ALA A 475 60.38 -54.91 65.13
N THR A 476 59.04 -54.95 65.02
CA THR A 476 58.00 -55.82 64.43
C THR A 476 56.63 -55.17 64.67
N ALA A 477 55.69 -55.36 63.74
CA ALA A 477 54.22 -55.51 63.88
C ALA A 477 53.40 -54.38 64.58
N SER A 478 52.10 -54.16 64.32
CA SER A 478 51.03 -54.91 63.66
C SER A 478 49.86 -53.95 63.39
N GLU A 479 49.07 -54.22 62.34
CA GLU A 479 47.58 -54.18 62.27
C GLU A 479 46.81 -52.91 62.69
N ALA A 480 45.66 -52.52 62.12
CA ALA A 480 44.74 -52.97 61.07
C ALA A 480 43.94 -51.69 60.73
N GLY A 481 43.46 -51.39 59.53
CA GLY A 481 42.56 -52.18 58.70
C GLY A 481 41.33 -51.34 58.36
N THR A 482 40.92 -51.38 57.08
CA THR A 482 39.52 -51.40 56.59
C THR A 482 38.65 -50.12 56.72
N THR A 483 37.88 -49.62 55.73
CA THR A 483 37.57 -50.01 54.32
C THR A 483 36.71 -48.91 53.64
N GLU A 484 36.66 -48.92 52.29
CA GLU A 484 35.49 -48.71 51.38
C GLU A 484 34.67 -47.40 51.40
N GLN A 485 34.02 -46.89 50.32
CA GLN A 485 33.83 -47.23 48.90
C GLN A 485 33.17 -45.98 48.24
N ALA A 486 33.68 -45.45 47.12
CA ALA A 486 33.10 -45.40 45.76
C ALA A 486 31.56 -45.37 45.56
N ASN A 487 31.08 -44.37 44.79
CA ASN A 487 30.23 -44.48 43.56
C ASN A 487 29.98 -43.05 43.02
N LYS A 488 30.23 -42.62 41.77
CA LYS A 488 29.96 -43.04 40.36
C LYS A 488 28.57 -42.69 39.81
N GLU A 489 28.61 -41.85 38.74
CA GLU A 489 27.76 -41.74 37.52
C GLU A 489 26.25 -41.46 37.72
N SER A 490 25.54 -40.76 36.83
CA SER A 490 25.68 -40.53 35.37
C SER A 490 25.05 -39.21 34.95
#